data_AF-A0A1B6KG01-F1
#
_entry.id   AF-A0A1B6KG01-F1
#
_cell.length_a   1.000
_cell.length_b   1.000
_cell.length_c   1.000
_cell.angle_alpha   90.00
_cell.angle_beta   90.00
_cell.angle_gamma   90.00
#
_symmetry.space_group_name_H-M   'P 1'
#
loop_
_entity.id
_entity.type
_entity.pdbx_description
1 polymer ?
#
loop_
_entity_poly.entity_id
_entity_poly.type
_entity_poly.pdbx_seq_one_letter_code
_entity_poly.pdbx_strand_id
1 'polypeptide(L)'
;DYSLFKKGIRPMWEDASNIKGGRWLISLDRKQREHDLDSFWLETLLCMIGEAFDENGDEVCGAVVNIRNKGDKIAIWTADKSKCDGVIAIGKKVKERLRIGPKVQIGYQIHKDTMEKSGSVARNTYTV
;
A
#
# COMPACT_ATOMS: atom_id res chain seq x y z
N ASP A 1 -12.33 -8.86 -0.57
CA ASP A 1 -11.03 -8.24 -0.21
C ASP A 1 -10.18 -9.26 0.50
N TYR A 2 -8.89 -9.23 0.25
CA TYR A 2 -7.91 -10.03 0.99
C TYR A 2 -6.91 -9.10 1.65
N SER A 3 -6.44 -9.52 2.83
CA SER A 3 -5.45 -8.79 3.61
C SER A 3 -4.42 -9.76 4.16
N LEU A 4 -3.14 -9.42 4.02
CA LEU A 4 -2.02 -10.12 4.65
C LEU A 4 -1.34 -9.13 5.60
N PHE A 5 -1.33 -9.43 6.89
CA PHE A 5 -0.72 -8.58 7.91
C PHE A 5 0.19 -9.41 8.82
N LYS A 6 1.21 -8.76 9.39
CA LYS A 6 2.05 -9.38 10.41
C LYS A 6 1.18 -9.86 11.58
N LYS A 7 1.58 -10.96 12.21
CA LYS A 7 0.84 -11.55 13.33
C LYS A 7 0.63 -10.51 14.44
N GLY A 8 -0.62 -10.39 14.88
CA GLY A 8 -1.01 -9.45 15.95
C GLY A 8 -1.44 -8.06 15.45
N ILE A 9 -1.22 -7.73 14.17
CA ILE A 9 -1.70 -6.48 13.58
C ILE A 9 -2.99 -6.77 12.81
N ARG A 10 -4.09 -6.14 13.22
CA ARG A 10 -5.37 -6.25 12.50
C ARG A 10 -5.38 -5.35 11.27
N PRO A 11 -5.99 -5.77 10.15
CA PRO A 11 -6.09 -4.98 8.92
C PRO A 11 -7.13 -3.85 9.03
N MET A 12 -7.03 -3.02 10.05
CA MET A 12 -7.97 -1.95 10.38
C MET A 12 -7.24 -0.73 10.96
N TRP A 13 -7.84 0.45 10.83
CA TRP A 13 -7.19 1.73 11.12
C TRP A 13 -7.02 1.97 12.62
N GLU A 14 -7.91 1.35 13.41
CA GLU A 14 -7.97 1.40 14.86
C GLU A 14 -6.91 0.52 15.54
N ASP A 15 -6.22 -0.34 14.78
CA ASP A 15 -5.08 -1.07 15.30
C ASP A 15 -3.97 -0.09 15.70
N ALA A 16 -3.39 -0.29 16.88
CA ALA A 16 -2.36 0.59 17.43
C ALA A 16 -1.15 0.73 16.48
N SER A 17 -0.88 -0.30 15.68
CA SER A 17 0.21 -0.32 14.70
C SER A 17 -0.12 0.48 13.44
N ASN A 18 -1.41 0.71 13.14
CA ASN A 18 -1.84 1.36 11.89
C ASN A 18 -2.30 2.81 12.09
N ILE A 19 -2.70 3.19 13.31
CA ILE A 19 -3.40 4.46 13.59
C ILE A 19 -2.54 5.71 13.26
N LYS A 20 -1.22 5.62 13.42
CA LYS A 20 -0.27 6.70 13.06
C LYS A 20 0.29 6.57 11.64
N GLY A 21 -0.12 5.52 10.95
CA GLY A 21 0.45 5.11 9.69
C GLY A 21 -0.27 5.66 8.47
N GLY A 22 -0.09 4.93 7.38
CA GLY A 22 -0.68 5.23 6.09
C GLY A 22 -0.44 4.07 5.14
N ARG A 23 -0.74 4.32 3.86
CA ARG A 23 -0.63 3.30 2.83
C ARG A 23 -0.12 3.86 1.51
N TRP A 24 0.74 3.10 0.84
CA TRP A 24 0.97 3.24 -0.59
C TRP A 24 -0.21 2.65 -1.34
N LEU A 25 -0.83 3.42 -2.23
CA LEU A 25 -2.01 3.01 -2.98
C LEU A 25 -1.69 2.85 -4.47
N ILE A 26 -1.84 1.64 -4.96
CA ILE A 26 -1.84 1.30 -6.39
C ILE A 26 -3.29 1.14 -6.82
N SER A 27 -3.69 1.88 -7.85
CA SER A 27 -5.03 1.77 -8.44
C SER A 27 -4.91 1.16 -9.83
N LEU A 28 -5.74 0.16 -10.10
CA LEU A 28 -5.80 -0.57 -11.36
C LEU A 28 -7.16 -0.32 -12.01
N ASP A 29 -7.14 0.05 -13.28
CA ASP A 29 -8.38 0.14 -14.05
C ASP A 29 -8.96 -1.25 -14.29
N ARG A 30 -10.27 -1.34 -14.55
CA ARG A 30 -10.94 -2.64 -14.77
C ARG A 30 -10.28 -3.50 -15.86
N LYS A 31 -9.71 -2.86 -16.90
CA LYS A 31 -9.01 -3.56 -17.99
C LYS A 31 -7.70 -4.23 -17.54
N GLN A 32 -7.09 -3.73 -16.47
CA GLN A 32 -5.86 -4.27 -15.90
C GLN A 32 -6.13 -5.48 -15.00
N ARG A 33 -7.39 -5.72 -14.58
CA ARG A 33 -7.73 -6.84 -13.69
C ARG A 33 -7.25 -8.18 -14.24
N GLU A 34 -7.50 -8.43 -15.52
CA GLU A 34 -7.24 -9.73 -16.14
C GLU A 34 -5.74 -10.00 -16.38
N HIS A 35 -4.90 -8.97 -16.37
CA HIS A 35 -3.48 -9.10 -16.73
C HIS A 35 -2.53 -8.74 -15.57
N ASP A 36 -2.89 -7.75 -14.76
CA ASP A 36 -1.98 -7.15 -13.77
C ASP A 36 -2.36 -7.52 -12.33
N LEU A 37 -3.65 -7.65 -11.99
CA LEU A 37 -4.10 -7.71 -10.59
C LEU A 37 -3.50 -8.90 -9.84
N ASP A 38 -3.62 -10.10 -10.39
CA ASP A 38 -3.14 -11.32 -9.73
C ASP A 38 -1.62 -11.31 -9.60
N SER A 39 -0.93 -10.89 -10.66
CA SER A 39 0.54 -10.75 -10.66
C SER A 39 1.01 -9.72 -9.63
N PHE A 40 0.34 -8.56 -9.56
CA PHE A 40 0.69 -7.51 -8.61
C PHE A 40 0.41 -7.93 -7.18
N TRP A 41 -0.72 -8.60 -6.95
CA TRP A 41 -1.06 -9.09 -5.62
C TRP A 41 -0.10 -10.18 -5.16
N LEU A 42 0.21 -11.15 -6.03
CA LEU A 42 1.19 -12.19 -5.73
C LEU A 42 2.57 -11.62 -5.42
N GLU A 43 3.07 -10.71 -6.27
CA GLU A 43 4.37 -10.08 -6.05
C GLU A 43 4.38 -9.24 -4.76
N THR A 44 3.27 -8.58 -4.44
CA THR A 44 3.11 -7.90 -3.14
C THR A 44 3.23 -8.90 -1.99
N LEU A 45 2.50 -10.03 -2.03
CA LEU A 45 2.60 -11.08 -1.01
C LEU A 45 4.02 -11.60 -0.85
N LEU A 46 4.74 -11.84 -1.96
CA LEU A 46 6.13 -12.28 -1.96
C LEU A 46 7.06 -11.23 -1.33
N CYS A 47 6.86 -9.95 -1.61
CA CYS A 47 7.62 -8.87 -0.96
C CYS A 47 7.42 -8.85 0.55
N MET A 48 6.18 -9.11 1.01
CA MET A 48 5.84 -9.14 2.43
C MET A 48 6.52 -10.31 3.15
N ILE A 49 6.34 -11.53 2.65
CA ILE A 49 6.88 -12.73 3.33
C ILE A 49 8.39 -12.92 3.12
N GLY A 50 8.93 -12.34 2.04
CA GLY A 50 10.35 -12.37 1.71
C GLY A 50 11.16 -11.24 2.33
N GLU A 51 10.54 -10.37 3.16
CA GLU A 51 11.18 -9.24 3.81
C GLU A 51 11.95 -8.33 2.81
N ALA A 52 11.34 -8.04 1.66
CA ALA A 52 11.99 -7.37 0.53
C ALA A 52 12.25 -5.86 0.74
N PHE A 53 11.90 -5.32 1.91
CA PHE A 53 11.98 -3.89 2.25
C PHE A 53 13.25 -3.51 3.04
N ASP A 54 14.22 -4.41 3.11
CA ASP A 54 15.52 -4.21 3.75
C ASP A 54 15.33 -3.70 5.21
N GLU A 55 16.10 -2.68 5.62
CA GLU A 55 16.02 -2.03 6.95
C GLU A 55 14.66 -1.38 7.27
N ASN A 56 13.78 -1.22 6.27
CA ASN A 56 12.45 -0.62 6.44
C ASN A 56 11.34 -1.67 6.59
N GLY A 57 11.69 -2.97 6.60
CA GLY A 57 10.72 -4.06 6.75
C GLY A 57 9.88 -3.97 8.03
N ASP A 58 10.46 -3.47 9.12
CA ASP A 58 9.75 -3.29 10.39
C ASP A 58 8.61 -2.28 10.31
N GLU A 59 8.71 -1.29 9.42
CA GLU A 59 7.66 -0.30 9.20
C GLU A 59 6.44 -0.87 8.49
N VAL A 60 6.57 -2.01 7.80
CA VAL A 60 5.48 -2.58 7.03
C VAL A 60 4.56 -3.40 7.95
N CYS A 61 3.28 -3.00 8.00
CA CYS A 61 2.25 -3.68 8.77
C CYS A 61 1.62 -4.83 8.00
N GLY A 62 1.33 -4.60 6.72
CA GLY A 62 0.51 -5.49 5.92
C GLY A 62 0.21 -4.95 4.53
N ALA A 63 -0.54 -5.73 3.75
CA ALA A 63 -1.06 -5.33 2.46
C ALA A 63 -2.53 -5.74 2.31
N VAL A 64 -3.27 -5.00 1.48
CA VAL A 64 -4.69 -5.21 1.20
C VAL A 64 -4.94 -5.15 -0.29
N VAL A 65 -5.76 -6.07 -0.82
CA VAL A 65 -6.34 -5.98 -2.16
C VAL A 65 -7.86 -5.81 -2.08
N ASN A 66 -8.36 -4.76 -2.74
CA ASN A 66 -9.78 -4.45 -2.85
C ASN A 66 -10.24 -4.65 -4.30
N ILE A 67 -11.20 -5.54 -4.51
CA ILE A 67 -11.79 -5.78 -5.84
C ILE A 67 -13.09 -4.99 -5.93
N ARG A 68 -13.23 -4.08 -6.90
CA ARG A 68 -14.43 -3.23 -7.06
C ARG A 68 -14.80 -3.04 -8.52
N ASN A 69 -16.08 -2.75 -8.80
CA ASN A 69 -16.54 -2.56 -10.18
C ASN A 69 -15.89 -1.38 -10.92
N LYS A 70 -15.51 -0.32 -10.18
CA LYS A 70 -14.91 0.90 -10.74
C LYS A 70 -13.39 0.81 -10.94
N GLY A 71 -12.75 -0.27 -10.51
CA GLY A 71 -11.30 -0.42 -10.50
C GLY A 71 -10.81 -1.01 -9.19
N ASP A 72 -9.69 -1.72 -9.26
CA ASP A 72 -9.13 -2.46 -8.14
C ASP A 72 -8.04 -1.67 -7.47
N LYS A 73 -7.75 -2.01 -6.22
CA LYS A 73 -6.73 -1.34 -5.42
C LYS A 73 -5.87 -2.36 -4.70
N ILE A 74 -4.57 -2.14 -4.75
CA ILE A 74 -3.61 -2.80 -3.87
C ILE A 74 -3.00 -1.72 -2.98
N ALA A 75 -2.92 -2.00 -1.69
CA ALA A 75 -2.38 -1.07 -0.72
C ALA A 75 -1.36 -1.75 0.20
N ILE A 76 -0.20 -1.12 0.40
CA ILE A 76 0.81 -1.56 1.37
C ILE A 76 0.76 -0.58 2.54
N TRP A 77 0.53 -1.09 3.74
CA TRP A 77 0.33 -0.30 4.95
C TRP A 77 1.61 -0.23 5.77
N THR A 78 1.93 0.96 6.26
CA THR A 78 3.11 1.22 7.08
C THR A 78 2.73 1.85 8.41
N ALA A 79 3.54 1.61 9.45
CA ALA A 79 3.20 1.91 10.83
C ALA A 79 3.27 3.39 11.20
N ASP A 80 4.29 4.11 10.72
CA ASP A 80 4.53 5.51 11.08
C ASP A 80 4.77 6.39 9.87
N LYS A 81 3.83 7.32 9.63
CA LYS A 81 3.95 8.30 8.54
C LYS A 81 5.12 9.27 8.70
N SER A 82 5.68 9.43 9.90
CA SER A 82 6.76 10.38 10.19
C SER A 82 8.13 9.89 9.73
N LYS A 83 8.29 8.58 9.48
CA LYS A 83 9.51 7.97 8.94
C LYS A 83 9.60 8.17 7.42
N CYS A 84 9.70 9.43 7.02
CA CYS A 84 9.65 9.88 5.63
C CYS A 84 10.55 9.06 4.69
N ASP A 85 11.83 8.91 5.04
CA ASP A 85 12.80 8.22 4.19
C ASP A 85 12.44 6.74 4.00
N GLY A 86 12.03 6.07 5.08
CA GLY A 86 11.59 4.67 5.03
C GLY A 86 10.30 4.48 4.25
N VAL A 87 9.31 5.36 4.45
CA VAL A 87 8.06 5.35 3.67
C VAL A 87 8.34 5.52 2.18
N ILE A 88 9.19 6.48 1.80
CA ILE A 88 9.58 6.70 0.39
C ILE A 88 10.37 5.51 -0.16
N ALA A 89 11.29 4.93 0.62
CA ALA A 89 12.06 3.76 0.20
C ALA A 89 11.16 2.54 -0.06
N ILE A 90 10.20 2.28 0.83
CA ILE A 90 9.18 1.23 0.64
C ILE A 90 8.41 1.47 -0.66
N GLY A 91 7.93 2.69 -0.89
CA GLY A 91 7.18 3.02 -2.10
C GLY A 91 7.97 2.79 -3.39
N LYS A 92 9.24 3.22 -3.41
CA LYS A 92 10.15 2.98 -4.55
C LYS A 92 10.38 1.48 -4.78
N LYS A 93 10.62 0.72 -3.70
CA LYS A 93 10.80 -0.72 -3.77
C LYS A 93 9.54 -1.42 -4.31
N VAL A 94 8.35 -1.06 -3.83
CA VAL A 94 7.09 -1.59 -4.36
C VAL A 94 6.97 -1.32 -5.86
N LYS A 95 7.24 -0.09 -6.30
CA LYS A 95 7.18 0.30 -7.71
C LYS A 95 8.14 -0.53 -8.57
N GLU A 96 9.36 -0.74 -8.09
CA GLU A 96 10.39 -1.57 -8.71
C GLU A 96 9.95 -3.04 -8.83
N ARG A 97 9.52 -3.65 -7.72
CA ARG A 97 9.12 -5.06 -7.64
C ARG A 97 7.92 -5.37 -8.53
N LEU A 98 6.93 -4.47 -8.54
CA LEU A 98 5.74 -4.58 -9.39
C LEU A 98 6.00 -4.17 -10.84
N ARG A 99 7.22 -3.74 -11.19
CA ARG A 99 7.62 -3.28 -12.53
C ARG A 99 6.70 -2.17 -13.06
N ILE A 100 6.22 -1.31 -12.15
CA ILE A 100 5.38 -0.17 -12.52
C ILE A 100 6.27 0.84 -13.25
N GLY A 101 5.84 1.24 -14.44
CA GLY A 101 6.62 2.11 -15.32
C GLY A 101 7.04 3.41 -14.62
N PRO A 102 8.23 3.96 -14.94
CA PRO A 102 8.81 5.09 -14.21
C PRO A 102 7.95 6.36 -14.23
N LYS A 103 7.12 6.54 -15.27
CA LYS A 103 6.19 7.67 -15.43
C LYS A 103 4.90 7.53 -14.61
N VAL A 104 4.54 6.30 -14.22
CA VAL A 104 3.33 6.04 -13.42
C VAL A 104 3.63 6.39 -11.98
N GLN A 105 2.83 7.26 -11.38
CA GLN A 105 2.99 7.66 -9.99
C GLN A 105 2.08 6.85 -9.07
N ILE A 106 2.60 6.39 -7.95
CA ILE A 106 1.79 5.86 -6.84
C ILE A 106 1.79 6.86 -5.70
N GLY A 107 0.70 6.91 -4.93
CA GLY A 107 0.51 7.90 -3.87
C GLY A 107 0.48 7.26 -2.49
N TYR A 108 1.09 7.91 -1.51
CA TYR A 108 0.99 7.55 -0.11
C TYR A 108 -0.10 8.37 0.58
N GLN A 109 -1.02 7.71 1.26
CA GLN A 109 -2.15 8.33 1.96
C GLN A 109 -2.09 7.99 3.45
N ILE A 110 -2.13 9.02 4.29
CA ILE A 110 -2.25 8.85 5.74
C ILE A 110 -3.63 8.26 6.06
N HIS A 111 -3.67 7.30 7.00
CA HIS A 111 -4.93 6.66 7.37
C HIS A 111 -5.94 7.68 7.91
N LYS A 112 -5.53 8.51 8.88
CA LYS A 112 -6.37 9.57 9.46
C LYS A 112 -7.01 10.48 8.40
N ASP A 113 -6.21 11.01 7.47
CA ASP A 113 -6.69 11.89 6.40
C ASP A 113 -7.67 11.17 5.44
N THR A 114 -7.52 9.86 5.28
CA THR A 114 -8.42 9.03 4.49
C THR A 114 -9.77 8.81 5.17
N MET A 115 -9.81 8.84 6.51
CA MET A 115 -11.03 8.70 7.32
C MET A 115 -11.84 10.00 7.36
N GLU A 116 -11.15 11.14 7.51
CA GLU A 116 -11.79 12.44 7.75
C GLU A 116 -12.26 13.14 6.48
N LYS A 117 -12.03 12.56 5.30
CA LYS A 117 -12.39 13.18 4.02
C LYS A 117 -13.90 13.21 3.78
N SER A 118 -14.37 14.35 3.28
CA SER A 118 -15.73 14.57 2.76
C SER A 118 -15.82 14.40 1.22
N GLY A 119 -14.68 14.16 0.55
CA GLY A 119 -14.58 13.96 -0.92
C GLY A 119 -14.19 12.54 -1.35
N SER A 120 -14.12 12.30 -2.66
CA SER A 120 -13.93 10.96 -3.23
C SER A 120 -12.54 10.35 -2.99
N VAL A 121 -11.46 11.15 -2.95
CA VAL A 121 -10.07 10.67 -2.82
C VAL A 121 -9.30 11.46 -1.75
N ALA A 122 -8.52 10.76 -0.92
CA ALA A 122 -7.66 11.38 0.07
C ALA A 122 -6.44 12.03 -0.61
N ARG A 123 -5.93 13.14 -0.06
CA ARG A 123 -4.72 13.79 -0.59
C ARG A 123 -3.51 12.88 -0.35
N ASN A 124 -2.63 12.80 -1.35
CA ASN A 124 -1.36 12.09 -1.20
C ASN A 124 -0.36 12.97 -0.44
N THR A 125 0.27 12.40 0.58
CA THR A 125 1.36 13.02 1.34
C THR A 125 2.69 12.88 0.60
N TYR A 126 2.92 11.70 0.01
CA TYR A 126 4.09 11.40 -0.81
C TYR A 126 3.65 10.79 -2.14
N THR A 127 4.52 10.92 -3.15
CA THR A 127 4.35 10.33 -4.47
C THR A 127 5.70 9.81 -4.95
N VAL A 128 5.73 8.60 -5.52
CA VAL A 128 6.92 7.97 -6.12
C VAL A 128 6.63 7.37 -7.48
#